data_AF-A0A9D2VGZ9-F1
#
_entry.id   AF-A0A9D2VGZ9-F1
#
_cell.length_a   1.000
_cell.length_b   1.000
_cell.length_c   1.000
_cell.angle_alpha   90.00
_cell.angle_beta   90.00
_cell.angle_gamma   90.00
#
_symmetry.space_group_name_H-M   'P 1'
#
loop_
_entity.id
_entity.type
_entity.pdbx_description
1 polymer ?
#
loop_
_entity_poly.entity_id
_entity_poly.type
_entity_poly.pdbx_seq_one_letter_code
_entity_poly.pdbx_strand_id
1 'polypeptide(L)'
;MPRNRWLMHVGLISSVFLVGCAGAAKAPEVEAHQAPKQMAALAPTYAAPPPAVRWNQLPSVPATARQAVIDARAALQAKNWRRLAELVQPAKADPVLGAYPAYWHLRQQIHDSTRPIPSDQLWQFLREYDDEYLAQRLKGDWAIAAVRAGDFQLINQLQPQDLGNSQVRCAVAYGRHMTQQSLDIQRVLSQFVPGSTCWSLLDQLWEAKAVGFTDVRDLMRAALEQGKTSEARRYAAIIFDGKQMQDYTALMEAPRRWLDQQGQVQGQAHTELVSLALSRLARQSDRAAQAQYIEQKWAAQLPQANKDWVWGQFGLIPALRVENDAARWYRLSGTTPKTDYNHAWEVRAELRQYPIDWKQVERAIAKMSASQAAEPVWVYWKARALAAQGHQAQAQAAYESISSDLSFYGQLANEELGRAIPLPPQPTPISVAEKRDVATRPAFLRSLELFKLGWRPEATTEWAFALRGMNDRQLRAAAELARDNHVYDRVVNTSLLTKQEVDFSQRFVAPFEGGVTEKAR
;
A
#
# COMPACT_ATOMS: atom_id res chain seq x y z
N MET A 1 -8.92 42.33 -61.67
CA MET A 1 -8.47 41.38 -62.72
C MET A 1 -7.23 40.66 -62.19
N PRO A 2 -6.93 39.39 -62.56
CA PRO A 2 -7.76 38.32 -63.16
C PRO A 2 -8.73 37.71 -62.10
N ARG A 3 -9.71 36.78 -62.31
CA ARG A 3 -9.87 35.52 -63.09
C ARG A 3 -9.00 34.37 -62.54
N ASN A 4 -9.34 33.06 -62.52
CA ASN A 4 -10.38 32.18 -63.13
C ASN A 4 -10.35 30.78 -62.37
N ARG A 5 -11.25 29.76 -62.46
CA ARG A 5 -12.63 29.55 -63.02
C ARG A 5 -13.25 28.15 -62.62
N TRP A 6 -14.49 28.07 -62.09
CA TRP A 6 -15.50 26.96 -62.26
C TRP A 6 -15.23 25.53 -61.68
N LEU A 7 -16.13 24.52 -61.59
CA LEU A 7 -17.62 24.27 -61.68
C LEU A 7 -18.08 23.51 -60.39
N MET A 8 -19.35 23.24 -59.99
CA MET A 8 -20.73 23.52 -60.47
C MET A 8 -21.58 22.43 -61.20
N HIS A 9 -21.85 21.27 -60.56
CA HIS A 9 -23.03 20.37 -60.81
C HIS A 9 -23.62 19.95 -59.42
N VAL A 10 -24.91 19.95 -59.08
CA VAL A 10 -26.22 19.79 -59.77
C VAL A 10 -26.55 18.33 -60.12
N GLY A 11 -27.45 17.73 -59.33
CA GLY A 11 -28.14 16.46 -59.53
C GLY A 11 -29.34 16.39 -58.58
N LEU A 12 -30.53 16.05 -59.11
CA LEU A 12 -31.84 16.15 -58.43
C LEU A 12 -32.72 14.99 -58.97
N ILE A 13 -33.90 14.75 -58.37
CA ILE A 13 -34.96 13.80 -58.82
C ILE A 13 -34.64 12.33 -58.45
N SER A 14 -35.54 11.47 -57.95
CA SER A 14 -36.81 11.64 -57.20
C SER A 14 -37.19 10.31 -56.52
N SER A 15 -38.08 10.40 -55.53
CA SER A 15 -38.92 9.35 -54.92
C SER A 15 -39.43 8.20 -55.82
N VAL A 16 -39.81 7.05 -55.22
CA VAL A 16 -41.21 6.52 -55.23
C VAL A 16 -41.41 5.20 -54.43
N PHE A 17 -42.61 5.08 -53.82
CA PHE A 17 -43.33 3.91 -53.23
C PHE A 17 -42.91 3.24 -51.89
N LEU A 18 -43.91 2.51 -51.36
CA LEU A 18 -44.16 2.04 -49.98
C LEU A 18 -44.89 0.67 -50.03
N VAL A 19 -44.97 -0.04 -48.89
CA VAL A 19 -45.67 -1.36 -48.70
C VAL A 19 -44.93 -2.52 -49.41
N GLY A 20 -44.78 -3.75 -48.91
CA GLY A 20 -45.20 -4.51 -47.71
C GLY A 20 -45.10 -6.01 -48.06
N CYS A 21 -45.10 -7.03 -47.18
CA CYS A 21 -45.28 -7.14 -45.73
C CYS A 21 -44.55 -8.40 -45.19
N ALA A 22 -44.35 -8.44 -43.86
CA ALA A 22 -44.25 -9.63 -42.98
C ALA A 22 -43.43 -10.90 -43.38
N GLY A 23 -42.45 -11.27 -42.54
CA GLY A 23 -41.94 -12.65 -42.48
C GLY A 23 -40.65 -12.85 -41.66
N ALA A 24 -40.78 -13.51 -40.49
CA ALA A 24 -39.69 -13.97 -39.60
C ALA A 24 -38.75 -12.87 -39.01
N ALA A 25 -38.14 -13.02 -37.83
CA ALA A 25 -38.33 -13.98 -36.73
C ALA A 25 -38.26 -13.22 -35.39
N LYS A 26 -38.62 -13.86 -34.27
CA LYS A 26 -38.30 -13.32 -32.94
C LYS A 26 -36.78 -13.20 -32.81
N ALA A 27 -36.27 -11.99 -32.59
CA ALA A 27 -34.96 -11.83 -31.98
C ALA A 27 -35.02 -12.44 -30.56
N PRO A 28 -33.95 -13.09 -30.08
CA PRO A 28 -33.86 -13.49 -28.68
C PRO A 28 -33.87 -12.23 -27.81
N GLU A 29 -34.48 -12.31 -26.63
CA GLU A 29 -34.25 -11.31 -25.59
C GLU A 29 -32.77 -11.36 -25.23
N VAL A 30 -32.04 -10.31 -25.57
CA VAL A 30 -30.71 -10.08 -25.01
C VAL A 30 -30.96 -9.72 -23.55
N GLU A 31 -30.82 -10.70 -22.66
CA GLU A 31 -30.77 -10.45 -21.22
C GLU A 31 -29.80 -9.30 -20.97
N ALA A 32 -30.24 -8.28 -20.24
CA ALA A 32 -29.38 -7.17 -19.88
C ALA A 32 -28.27 -7.68 -18.96
N HIS A 33 -27.14 -8.07 -19.55
CA HIS A 33 -25.96 -8.56 -18.84
C HIS A 33 -25.59 -7.53 -17.76
N GLN A 34 -25.88 -7.91 -16.52
CA GLN A 34 -25.67 -7.04 -15.37
C GLN A 34 -24.18 -6.71 -15.31
N ALA A 35 -23.85 -5.42 -15.41
CA ALA A 35 -22.47 -4.96 -15.29
C ALA A 35 -21.85 -5.55 -14.01
N PRO A 36 -20.65 -6.16 -14.08
CA PRO A 36 -20.17 -7.06 -13.03
C PRO A 36 -19.99 -6.32 -11.70
N LYS A 37 -20.96 -6.50 -10.80
CA LYS A 37 -20.98 -5.97 -9.42
C LYS A 37 -19.97 -6.71 -8.52
N GLN A 38 -18.70 -6.69 -8.91
CA GLN A 38 -17.59 -7.21 -8.11
C GLN A 38 -16.25 -6.56 -8.49
N MET A 39 -16.19 -5.23 -8.44
CA MET A 39 -14.95 -4.61 -7.98
C MET A 39 -14.73 -5.03 -6.52
N ALA A 40 -14.03 -6.14 -6.34
CA ALA A 40 -13.55 -6.59 -5.04
C ALA A 40 -12.43 -5.66 -4.56
N ALA A 41 -12.79 -4.43 -4.20
CA ALA A 41 -11.94 -3.55 -3.43
C ALA A 41 -11.41 -4.32 -2.22
N LEU A 42 -10.11 -4.22 -1.94
CA LEU A 42 -9.45 -4.95 -0.85
C LEU A 42 -10.10 -4.59 0.48
N ALA A 43 -11.07 -5.39 0.89
CA ALA A 43 -11.83 -5.17 2.10
C ALA A 43 -10.87 -5.31 3.30
N PRO A 44 -10.80 -4.32 4.21
CA PRO A 44 -10.17 -4.52 5.49
C PRO A 44 -11.01 -5.56 6.26
N THR A 45 -10.59 -6.81 6.20
CA THR A 45 -11.18 -7.91 6.97
C THR A 45 -11.16 -7.54 8.45
N TYR A 46 -12.30 -7.73 9.12
CA TYR A 46 -12.56 -7.33 10.51
C TYR A 46 -12.68 -5.82 10.74
N ALA A 47 -13.79 -5.25 10.25
CA ALA A 47 -14.49 -4.23 11.03
C ALA A 47 -15.02 -4.89 12.32
N ALA A 48 -14.18 -4.96 13.36
CA ALA A 48 -14.66 -5.13 14.73
C ALA A 48 -15.68 -4.01 15.04
N PRO A 49 -16.68 -4.23 15.92
CA PRO A 49 -17.55 -3.14 16.36
C PRO A 49 -16.70 -2.01 16.93
N PRO A 50 -17.11 -0.74 16.75
CA PRO A 50 -16.36 0.39 17.30
C PRO A 50 -16.18 0.24 18.81
N PRO A 51 -14.99 0.59 19.37
CA PRO A 51 -14.69 0.37 20.77
C PRO A 51 -15.71 1.07 21.68
N ALA A 52 -16.15 0.35 22.72
CA ALA A 52 -17.33 0.71 23.50
C ALA A 52 -17.28 2.11 24.12
N VAL A 53 -18.44 2.79 24.12
CA VAL A 53 -18.64 4.04 24.86
C VAL A 53 -18.65 3.70 26.36
N ARG A 54 -17.63 4.15 27.11
CA ARG A 54 -17.51 3.89 28.56
C ARG A 54 -17.91 5.10 29.43
N TRP A 55 -18.10 6.30 28.86
CA TRP A 55 -18.18 7.56 29.62
C TRP A 55 -19.42 8.41 29.30
N ASN A 56 -20.53 8.22 30.03
CA ASN A 56 -21.75 9.07 29.86
C ASN A 56 -21.52 10.56 30.20
N GLN A 57 -20.51 10.84 31.01
CA GLN A 57 -19.96 12.15 31.35
C GLN A 57 -18.43 12.08 31.29
N LEU A 58 -17.76 13.20 31.00
CA LEU A 58 -16.29 13.25 30.98
C LEU A 58 -15.72 13.00 32.38
N PRO A 59 -14.74 12.10 32.56
CA PRO A 59 -14.20 11.81 33.87
C PRO A 59 -13.31 12.93 34.40
N SER A 60 -13.41 13.22 35.69
CA SER A 60 -12.50 14.15 36.37
C SER A 60 -11.12 13.52 36.53
N VAL A 61 -10.07 14.24 36.14
CA VAL A 61 -8.67 13.77 36.21
C VAL A 61 -7.94 14.47 37.36
N PRO A 62 -7.45 13.74 38.39
CA PRO A 62 -6.61 14.32 39.44
C PRO A 62 -5.29 14.84 38.87
N ALA A 63 -4.97 16.11 39.13
CA ALA A 63 -3.76 16.75 38.60
C ALA A 63 -2.46 16.03 39.01
N THR A 64 -2.41 15.46 40.22
CA THR A 64 -1.28 14.66 40.71
C THR A 64 -1.11 13.35 39.94
N ALA A 65 -2.21 12.70 39.53
CA ALA A 65 -2.17 11.47 38.74
C ALA A 65 -1.74 11.76 37.29
N ARG A 66 -2.27 12.85 36.70
CA ARG A 66 -1.80 13.37 35.40
C ARG A 66 -0.31 13.70 35.43
N GLN A 67 0.18 14.34 36.50
CA GLN A 67 1.61 14.61 36.66
C GLN A 67 2.43 13.32 36.75
N ALA A 68 1.95 12.28 37.44
CA ALA A 68 2.62 10.99 37.48
C ALA A 68 2.75 10.33 36.09
N VAL A 69 1.76 10.50 35.20
CA VAL A 69 1.86 10.07 33.79
C VAL A 69 2.91 10.87 33.02
N ILE A 70 3.01 12.18 33.25
CA ILE A 70 4.01 13.07 32.63
C ILE A 70 5.43 12.70 33.11
N ASP A 71 5.64 12.59 34.41
CA ASP A 71 6.89 12.13 35.03
C ASP A 71 7.29 10.75 34.51
N ALA A 72 6.34 9.84 34.29
CA ALA A 72 6.61 8.49 33.79
C ALA A 72 7.11 8.51 32.33
N ARG A 73 6.59 9.42 31.50
CA ARG A 73 7.11 9.60 30.13
C ARG A 73 8.51 10.20 30.13
N ALA A 74 8.79 11.14 31.03
CA ALA A 74 10.14 11.66 31.23
C ALA A 74 11.11 10.55 31.72
N ALA A 75 10.67 9.71 32.65
CA ALA A 75 11.45 8.56 33.13
C ALA A 75 11.72 7.52 32.01
N LEU A 76 10.72 7.22 31.17
CA LEU A 76 10.86 6.40 29.96
C LEU A 76 11.90 6.98 28.99
N GLN A 77 11.81 8.29 28.69
CA GLN A 77 12.75 8.97 27.79
C GLN A 77 14.18 8.97 28.34
N ALA A 78 14.34 9.18 29.65
CA ALA A 78 15.62 9.08 30.37
C ALA A 78 16.08 7.63 30.64
N LYS A 79 15.33 6.60 30.20
CA LYS A 79 15.58 5.18 30.48
C LYS A 79 15.68 4.83 31.98
N ASN A 80 15.07 5.64 32.84
CA ASN A 80 15.03 5.43 34.29
C ASN A 80 13.91 4.45 34.66
N TRP A 81 14.16 3.16 34.41
CA TRP A 81 13.18 2.09 34.56
C TRP A 81 12.65 1.94 35.99
N ARG A 82 13.48 2.22 37.01
CA ARG A 82 13.03 2.24 38.41
C ARG A 82 11.99 3.34 38.64
N ARG A 83 12.26 4.57 38.18
CA ARG A 83 11.32 5.69 38.34
C ARG A 83 10.02 5.47 37.54
N LEU A 84 10.12 4.86 36.36
CA LEU A 84 8.93 4.46 35.59
C LEU A 84 8.05 3.47 36.39
N ALA A 85 8.65 2.45 37.00
CA ALA A 85 7.94 1.46 37.82
C ALA A 85 7.25 2.09 39.06
N GLU A 86 7.94 2.98 39.78
CA GLU A 86 7.39 3.72 40.93
C GLU A 86 6.12 4.51 40.57
N LEU A 87 6.10 5.08 39.37
CA LEU A 87 5.02 5.96 38.91
C LEU A 87 3.78 5.20 38.39
N VAL A 88 3.84 3.88 38.24
CA VAL A 88 2.71 3.07 37.75
C VAL A 88 1.49 3.19 38.66
N GLN A 89 1.63 3.05 39.99
CA GLN A 89 0.46 3.07 40.88
C GLN A 89 -0.11 4.50 41.08
N PRO A 90 0.70 5.57 41.29
CA PRO A 90 0.17 6.94 41.34
C PRO A 90 -0.55 7.38 40.06
N ALA A 91 -0.10 6.90 38.89
CA ALA A 91 -0.72 7.22 37.61
C ALA A 91 -2.11 6.61 37.40
N LYS A 92 -2.42 5.46 38.02
CA LYS A 92 -3.73 4.77 37.87
C LYS A 92 -4.94 5.63 38.25
N ALA A 93 -4.75 6.67 39.06
CA ALA A 93 -5.81 7.61 39.41
C ALA A 93 -6.16 8.59 38.27
N ASP A 94 -5.46 8.59 37.13
CA ASP A 94 -5.86 9.28 35.89
C ASP A 94 -6.72 8.33 35.04
N PRO A 95 -8.06 8.49 35.01
CA PRO A 95 -8.98 7.60 34.28
C PRO A 95 -8.89 7.72 32.76
N VAL A 96 -8.06 8.62 32.22
CA VAL A 96 -7.82 8.79 30.79
C VAL A 96 -6.45 8.21 30.41
N LEU A 97 -5.37 8.69 31.03
CA LEU A 97 -3.99 8.34 30.63
C LEU A 97 -3.24 7.41 31.61
N GLY A 98 -3.84 7.03 32.74
CA GLY A 98 -3.20 6.23 33.80
C GLY A 98 -2.70 4.83 33.37
N ALA A 99 -3.22 4.30 32.26
CA ALA A 99 -2.75 3.05 31.66
C ALA A 99 -1.35 3.16 31.02
N TYR A 100 -0.92 4.36 30.59
CA TYR A 100 0.32 4.53 29.83
C TYR A 100 1.60 4.13 30.59
N PRO A 101 1.80 4.48 31.87
CA PRO A 101 3.00 4.06 32.61
C PRO A 101 3.08 2.54 32.80
N ALA A 102 1.95 1.88 33.08
CA ALA A 102 1.88 0.42 33.14
C ALA A 102 2.23 -0.22 31.78
N TYR A 103 1.63 0.29 30.69
CA TYR A 103 1.92 -0.12 29.33
C TYR A 103 3.41 0.04 28.97
N TRP A 104 4.03 1.19 29.28
CA TRP A 104 5.44 1.44 28.99
C TRP A 104 6.38 0.53 29.79
N HIS A 105 6.08 0.28 31.07
CA HIS A 105 6.85 -0.63 31.92
C HIS A 105 6.79 -2.08 31.40
N LEU A 106 5.58 -2.60 31.19
CA LEU A 106 5.36 -3.95 30.65
C LEU A 106 5.99 -4.12 29.26
N ARG A 107 5.90 -3.10 28.41
CA ARG A 107 6.53 -3.09 27.09
C ARG A 107 8.05 -3.11 27.16
N GLN A 108 8.67 -2.41 28.12
CA GLN A 108 10.12 -2.49 28.33
C GLN A 108 10.53 -3.92 28.73
N GLN A 109 9.77 -4.57 29.61
CA GLN A 109 10.04 -5.94 30.06
C GLN A 109 9.88 -6.98 28.93
N ILE A 110 8.95 -6.78 27.98
CA ILE A 110 8.83 -7.62 26.76
C ILE A 110 10.06 -7.50 25.83
N HIS A 111 10.68 -6.33 25.76
CA HIS A 111 11.84 -6.09 24.90
C HIS A 111 13.17 -6.51 25.55
N ASP A 112 13.26 -6.49 26.88
CA ASP A 112 14.42 -6.94 27.66
C ASP A 112 14.55 -8.48 27.71
N SER A 113 15.23 -9.04 26.72
CA SER A 113 15.52 -10.48 26.64
C SER A 113 16.53 -11.00 27.69
N THR A 114 16.96 -10.18 28.65
CA THR A 114 17.78 -10.65 29.78
C THR A 114 16.93 -11.10 30.98
N ARG A 115 15.60 -10.93 30.92
CA ARG A 115 14.66 -11.21 32.01
C ARG A 115 13.49 -12.10 31.56
N PRO A 116 12.87 -12.87 32.47
CA PRO A 116 11.61 -13.53 32.19
C PRO A 116 10.51 -12.52 31.85
N ILE A 117 9.66 -12.86 30.88
CA ILE A 117 8.49 -12.05 30.52
C ILE A 117 7.46 -12.13 31.66
N PRO A 118 6.90 -11.00 32.15
CA PRO A 118 5.99 -10.98 33.31
C PRO A 118 4.55 -11.34 32.89
N SER A 119 4.35 -12.59 32.47
CA SER A 119 3.10 -13.09 31.87
C SER A 119 1.83 -12.80 32.68
N ASP A 120 1.88 -12.90 34.01
CA ASP A 120 0.71 -12.63 34.87
C ASP A 120 0.31 -11.15 34.87
N GLN A 121 1.30 -10.25 34.87
CA GLN A 121 1.09 -8.79 34.84
C GLN A 121 0.60 -8.36 33.45
N LEU A 122 1.10 -9.01 32.39
CA LEU A 122 0.59 -8.83 31.03
C LEU A 122 -0.86 -9.31 30.92
N TRP A 123 -1.18 -10.53 31.35
CA TRP A 123 -2.57 -11.02 31.34
C TRP A 123 -3.50 -10.19 32.22
N GLN A 124 -3.02 -9.62 33.34
CA GLN A 124 -3.79 -8.64 34.11
C GLN A 124 -4.08 -7.38 33.29
N PHE A 125 -3.06 -6.74 32.72
CA PHE A 125 -3.24 -5.55 31.89
C PHE A 125 -4.15 -5.82 30.69
N LEU A 126 -4.02 -6.96 30.02
CA LEU A 126 -4.87 -7.34 28.89
C LEU A 126 -6.34 -7.52 29.32
N ARG A 127 -6.63 -8.02 30.53
CA ARG A 127 -8.01 -8.06 31.06
C ARG A 127 -8.55 -6.69 31.47
N GLU A 128 -7.69 -5.81 31.99
CA GLU A 128 -8.06 -4.48 32.47
C GLU A 128 -8.36 -3.51 31.29
N TYR A 129 -7.67 -3.69 30.14
CA TYR A 129 -7.71 -2.77 28.99
C TYR A 129 -8.01 -3.44 27.62
N ASP A 130 -8.68 -4.60 27.57
CA ASP A 130 -8.71 -5.48 26.38
C ASP A 130 -9.11 -4.81 25.04
N ASP A 131 -10.15 -3.97 25.07
CA ASP A 131 -10.66 -3.23 23.91
C ASP A 131 -9.74 -2.07 23.46
N GLU A 132 -8.69 -1.76 24.20
CA GLU A 132 -7.92 -0.52 24.05
C GLU A 132 -6.64 -0.70 23.22
N TYR A 133 -6.20 0.40 22.59
CA TYR A 133 -5.01 0.42 21.75
C TYR A 133 -3.78 -0.14 22.48
N LEU A 134 -3.58 0.20 23.75
CA LEU A 134 -2.42 -0.22 24.54
C LEU A 134 -2.38 -1.74 24.78
N ALA A 135 -3.53 -2.38 25.04
CA ALA A 135 -3.61 -3.83 25.20
C ALA A 135 -3.39 -4.56 23.88
N GLN A 136 -4.05 -4.12 22.81
CA GLN A 136 -3.87 -4.68 21.47
C GLN A 136 -2.42 -4.51 20.97
N ARG A 137 -1.76 -3.40 21.31
CA ARG A 137 -0.35 -3.17 21.03
C ARG A 137 0.58 -4.06 21.86
N LEU A 138 0.26 -4.32 23.12
CA LEU A 138 1.00 -5.29 23.95
C LEU A 138 0.83 -6.72 23.45
N LYS A 139 -0.36 -7.15 23.01
CA LYS A 139 -0.56 -8.46 22.35
C LYS A 139 0.39 -8.61 21.15
N GLY A 140 0.50 -7.58 20.32
CA GLY A 140 1.41 -7.57 19.16
C GLY A 140 2.90 -7.60 19.54
N ASP A 141 3.34 -6.74 20.45
CA ASP A 141 4.74 -6.72 20.91
C ASP A 141 5.11 -8.01 21.69
N TRP A 142 4.17 -8.61 22.44
CA TRP A 142 4.35 -9.89 23.13
C TRP A 142 4.40 -11.08 22.15
N ALA A 143 3.56 -11.11 21.12
CA ALA A 143 3.64 -12.14 20.08
C ALA A 143 5.00 -12.12 19.32
N ILE A 144 5.57 -10.94 19.09
CA ILE A 144 6.94 -10.77 18.56
C ILE A 144 7.99 -11.32 19.55
N ALA A 145 7.77 -11.23 20.86
CA ALA A 145 8.63 -11.86 21.87
C ALA A 145 8.43 -13.38 21.95
N ALA A 146 7.20 -13.87 21.80
CA ALA A 146 6.87 -15.29 21.80
C ALA A 146 7.55 -16.04 20.64
N VAL A 147 7.65 -15.44 19.45
CA VAL A 147 8.49 -15.99 18.35
C VAL A 147 9.95 -16.16 18.77
N ARG A 148 10.53 -15.17 19.47
CA ARG A 148 11.93 -15.25 19.97
C ARG A 148 12.11 -16.32 21.05
N ALA A 149 11.04 -16.71 21.73
CA ALA A 149 11.03 -17.73 22.79
C ALA A 149 10.59 -19.13 22.30
N GLY A 150 10.13 -19.26 21.05
CA GLY A 150 9.55 -20.50 20.53
C GLY A 150 8.13 -20.81 21.01
N ASP A 151 7.47 -19.88 21.71
CA ASP A 151 6.10 -20.07 22.23
C ASP A 151 5.04 -19.72 21.17
N PHE A 152 4.94 -20.61 20.18
CA PHE A 152 4.01 -20.45 19.06
C PHE A 152 2.53 -20.64 19.46
N GLN A 153 2.26 -21.32 20.59
CA GLN A 153 0.90 -21.50 21.11
C GLN A 153 0.36 -20.22 21.75
N LEU A 154 1.19 -19.51 22.53
CA LEU A 154 0.84 -18.21 23.10
C LEU A 154 0.47 -17.18 22.02
N ILE A 155 1.10 -17.19 20.85
CA ILE A 155 0.74 -16.32 19.73
C ILE A 155 -0.71 -16.54 19.29
N ASN A 156 -1.14 -17.80 19.20
CA ASN A 156 -2.52 -18.16 18.87
C ASN A 156 -3.50 -17.81 19.99
N GLN A 157 -3.09 -17.93 21.26
CA GLN A 157 -3.89 -17.55 22.41
C GLN A 157 -4.09 -16.03 22.51
N LEU A 158 -3.06 -15.24 22.20
CA LEU A 158 -3.11 -13.77 22.24
C LEU A 158 -4.00 -13.15 21.15
N GLN A 159 -4.19 -13.85 20.03
CA GLN A 159 -4.94 -13.37 18.85
C GLN A 159 -4.62 -11.91 18.46
N PRO A 160 -3.33 -11.53 18.32
CA PRO A 160 -2.93 -10.14 18.20
C PRO A 160 -3.39 -9.51 16.88
N GLN A 161 -4.04 -8.35 16.96
CA GLN A 161 -4.29 -7.49 15.81
C GLN A 161 -2.97 -6.83 15.40
N ASP A 162 -2.64 -6.78 14.10
CA ASP A 162 -1.33 -6.31 13.68
C ASP A 162 -1.15 -4.78 13.72
N LEU A 163 -2.26 -4.04 13.65
CA LEU A 163 -2.28 -2.56 13.72
C LEU A 163 -1.34 -1.91 12.68
N GLY A 164 -1.20 -2.53 11.51
CA GLY A 164 -0.29 -2.12 10.43
C GLY A 164 1.13 -2.70 10.53
N ASN A 165 1.53 -3.23 11.69
CA ASN A 165 2.88 -3.74 11.93
C ASN A 165 3.10 -5.11 11.27
N SER A 166 3.91 -5.14 10.21
CA SER A 166 4.27 -6.38 9.49
C SER A 166 4.88 -7.45 10.40
N GLN A 167 5.64 -7.07 11.43
CA GLN A 167 6.26 -8.04 12.34
C GLN A 167 5.22 -8.79 13.17
N VAL A 168 4.05 -8.19 13.44
CA VAL A 168 2.94 -8.89 14.11
C VAL A 168 2.20 -9.80 13.12
N ARG A 169 1.99 -9.38 11.86
CA ARG A 169 1.44 -10.27 10.81
C ARG A 169 2.33 -11.49 10.62
N CYS A 170 3.64 -11.30 10.57
CA CYS A 170 4.62 -12.38 10.51
C CYS A 170 4.62 -13.24 11.78
N ALA A 171 4.50 -12.65 12.97
CA ALA A 171 4.35 -13.43 14.21
C ALA A 171 3.13 -14.36 14.17
N VAL A 172 1.95 -13.85 13.76
CA VAL A 172 0.71 -14.63 13.63
C VAL A 172 0.86 -15.75 12.58
N ALA A 173 1.47 -15.46 11.43
CA ALA A 173 1.74 -16.48 10.42
C ALA A 173 2.70 -17.56 10.94
N TYR A 174 3.74 -17.19 11.69
CA TYR A 174 4.69 -18.12 12.29
C TYR A 174 4.02 -18.99 13.38
N GLY A 175 3.24 -18.38 14.27
CA GLY A 175 2.43 -19.09 15.27
C GLY A 175 1.52 -20.15 14.63
N ARG A 176 0.82 -19.79 13.54
CA ARG A 176 -0.01 -20.71 12.76
C ARG A 176 0.80 -21.85 12.12
N HIS A 177 1.91 -21.54 11.45
CA HIS A 177 2.76 -22.54 10.79
C HIS A 177 3.24 -23.61 11.78
N MET A 178 3.83 -23.19 12.90
CA MET A 178 4.41 -24.09 13.90
C MET A 178 3.36 -24.86 14.71
N THR A 179 2.09 -24.47 14.63
CA THR A 179 0.95 -25.17 15.23
C THR A 179 0.10 -25.89 14.19
N GLN A 180 0.66 -26.13 12.99
CA GLN A 180 0.06 -26.90 11.88
C GLN A 180 -1.27 -26.34 11.37
N GLN A 181 -1.54 -25.05 11.59
CA GLN A 181 -2.70 -24.37 11.01
C GLN A 181 -2.41 -23.97 9.56
N SER A 182 -3.43 -24.04 8.71
CA SER A 182 -3.32 -23.71 7.28
C SER A 182 -2.89 -22.26 7.03
N LEU A 183 -1.99 -22.05 6.07
CA LEU A 183 -1.55 -20.74 5.61
C LEU A 183 -1.73 -20.57 4.11
N ASP A 184 -2.27 -19.42 3.72
CA ASP A 184 -2.14 -18.88 2.38
C ASP A 184 -0.75 -18.24 2.23
N ILE A 185 0.21 -19.03 1.74
CA ILE A 185 1.60 -18.61 1.58
C ILE A 185 1.71 -17.40 0.65
N GLN A 186 0.99 -17.40 -0.48
CA GLN A 186 1.08 -16.31 -1.45
C GLN A 186 0.53 -15.00 -0.87
N ARG A 187 -0.54 -15.04 -0.06
CA ARG A 187 -0.97 -13.88 0.72
C ARG A 187 0.07 -13.43 1.75
N VAL A 188 0.70 -14.34 2.49
CA VAL A 188 1.78 -14.01 3.44
C VAL A 188 2.93 -13.29 2.74
N LEU A 189 3.37 -13.78 1.57
CA LEU A 189 4.45 -13.17 0.79
C LEU A 189 4.04 -11.83 0.17
N SER A 190 2.81 -11.70 -0.33
CA SER A 190 2.29 -10.42 -0.88
C SER A 190 2.21 -9.29 0.16
N GLN A 191 2.18 -9.63 1.46
CA GLN A 191 2.12 -8.68 2.58
C GLN A 191 3.44 -8.61 3.38
N PHE A 192 4.49 -9.28 2.88
CA PHE A 192 5.79 -9.38 3.52
C PHE A 192 6.52 -8.03 3.52
N VAL A 193 7.03 -7.64 4.69
CA VAL A 193 7.92 -6.47 4.81
C VAL A 193 9.07 -6.85 5.74
N PRO A 194 10.33 -6.79 5.26
CA PRO A 194 11.53 -7.13 6.02
C PRO A 194 11.60 -6.58 7.45
N GLY A 195 12.15 -7.42 8.33
CA GLY A 195 12.31 -7.19 9.76
C GLY A 195 12.56 -8.53 10.46
N SER A 196 13.05 -8.54 11.69
CA SER A 196 13.54 -9.75 12.37
C SER A 196 12.52 -10.89 12.40
N THR A 197 11.28 -10.62 12.80
CA THR A 197 10.22 -11.65 12.89
C THR A 197 9.79 -12.15 11.52
N CYS A 198 9.73 -11.26 10.51
CA CYS A 198 9.44 -11.68 9.13
C CYS A 198 10.59 -12.50 8.52
N TRP A 199 11.85 -12.17 8.83
CA TRP A 199 12.98 -12.99 8.40
C TRP A 199 12.93 -14.39 8.99
N SER A 200 12.78 -14.52 10.32
CA SER A 200 12.70 -15.84 10.97
C SER A 200 11.50 -16.67 10.50
N LEU A 201 10.38 -16.03 10.10
CA LEU A 201 9.28 -16.71 9.42
C LEU A 201 9.69 -17.23 8.04
N LEU A 202 10.37 -16.41 7.22
CA LEU A 202 10.78 -16.82 5.88
C LEU A 202 11.84 -17.92 5.90
N ASP A 203 12.79 -17.83 6.84
CA ASP A 203 13.77 -18.88 7.13
C ASP A 203 13.06 -20.21 7.48
N GLN A 204 12.08 -20.16 8.40
CA GLN A 204 11.30 -21.34 8.78
C GLN A 204 10.49 -21.93 7.62
N LEU A 205 9.81 -21.09 6.82
CA LEU A 205 9.02 -21.54 5.67
C LEU A 205 9.92 -22.17 4.59
N TRP A 206 11.17 -21.70 4.45
CA TRP A 206 12.16 -22.28 3.55
C TRP A 206 12.65 -23.64 4.03
N GLU A 207 13.02 -23.77 5.32
CA GLU A 207 13.41 -25.05 5.93
C GLU A 207 12.27 -26.09 5.86
N ALA A 208 11.03 -25.66 6.10
CA ALA A 208 9.83 -26.48 5.98
C ALA A 208 9.39 -26.75 4.52
N LYS A 209 10.09 -26.17 3.52
CA LYS A 209 9.77 -26.25 2.08
C LYS A 209 8.36 -25.76 1.72
N ALA A 210 7.80 -24.88 2.55
CA ALA A 210 6.54 -24.20 2.33
C ALA A 210 6.67 -22.99 1.37
N VAL A 211 7.91 -22.50 1.16
CA VAL A 211 8.29 -21.63 0.03
C VAL A 211 9.41 -22.28 -0.76
N GLY A 212 9.44 -22.06 -2.08
CA GLY A 212 10.47 -22.56 -2.98
C GLY A 212 11.46 -21.49 -3.45
N PHE A 213 12.43 -21.90 -4.27
CA PHE A 213 13.43 -20.99 -4.86
C PHE A 213 12.76 -19.82 -5.60
N THR A 214 11.70 -20.09 -6.36
CA THR A 214 10.91 -19.10 -7.10
C THR A 214 10.41 -17.97 -6.20
N ASP A 215 9.72 -18.31 -5.10
CA ASP A 215 9.09 -17.33 -4.20
C ASP A 215 10.11 -16.34 -3.62
N VAL A 216 11.22 -16.87 -3.09
CA VAL A 216 12.27 -16.06 -2.46
C VAL A 216 13.10 -15.29 -3.51
N ARG A 217 13.28 -15.86 -4.71
CA ARG A 217 13.92 -15.22 -5.86
C ARG A 217 13.11 -14.04 -6.39
N ASP A 218 11.79 -14.12 -6.40
CA ASP A 218 10.93 -13.02 -6.83
C ASP A 218 10.91 -11.86 -5.81
N LEU A 219 10.96 -12.17 -4.51
CA LEU A 219 11.21 -11.16 -3.46
C LEU A 219 12.60 -10.51 -3.59
N MET A 220 13.65 -11.29 -3.89
CA MET A 220 15.00 -10.77 -4.17
C MET A 220 15.00 -9.80 -5.35
N ARG A 221 14.34 -10.15 -6.46
CA ARG A 221 14.21 -9.28 -7.65
C ARG A 221 13.46 -7.99 -7.34
N ALA A 222 12.34 -8.07 -6.62
CA ALA A 222 11.56 -6.90 -6.21
C ALA A 222 12.37 -5.93 -5.32
N ALA A 223 13.21 -6.46 -4.43
CA ALA A 223 14.13 -5.66 -3.62
C ALA A 223 15.21 -4.97 -4.49
N LEU A 224 15.78 -5.66 -5.47
CA LEU A 224 16.79 -5.09 -6.39
C LEU A 224 16.23 -3.99 -7.29
N GLU A 225 15.01 -4.15 -7.79
CA GLU A 225 14.28 -3.14 -8.59
C GLU A 225 14.06 -1.85 -7.80
N GLN A 226 13.70 -1.97 -6.52
CA GLN A 226 13.55 -0.85 -5.58
C GLN A 226 14.89 -0.35 -5.00
N GLY A 227 16.03 -0.90 -5.42
CA GLY A 227 17.37 -0.51 -4.96
C GLY A 227 17.76 -0.98 -3.56
N LYS A 228 16.95 -1.83 -2.92
CA LYS A 228 17.12 -2.33 -1.55
C LYS A 228 18.14 -3.47 -1.50
N THR A 229 19.41 -3.14 -1.75
CA THR A 229 20.50 -4.12 -1.92
C THR A 229 20.80 -4.97 -0.68
N SER A 230 20.56 -4.45 0.52
CA SER A 230 20.68 -5.19 1.79
C SER A 230 19.62 -6.29 1.93
N GLU A 231 18.35 -5.95 1.66
CA GLU A 231 17.24 -6.92 1.64
C GLU A 231 17.46 -7.97 0.55
N ALA A 232 17.84 -7.54 -0.66
CA ALA A 232 18.21 -8.44 -1.76
C ALA A 232 19.32 -9.42 -1.36
N ARG A 233 20.38 -8.95 -0.67
CA ARG A 233 21.47 -9.82 -0.16
C ARG A 233 20.97 -10.80 0.91
N ARG A 234 19.94 -10.46 1.70
CA ARG A 234 19.35 -11.39 2.67
C ARG A 234 18.52 -12.48 1.99
N TYR A 235 17.69 -12.15 0.99
CA TYR A 235 16.97 -13.14 0.19
C TYR A 235 17.94 -14.04 -0.60
N ALA A 236 18.99 -13.46 -1.19
CA ALA A 236 20.07 -14.20 -1.86
C ALA A 236 20.70 -15.24 -0.92
N ALA A 237 20.99 -14.87 0.33
CA ALA A 237 21.56 -15.75 1.35
C ALA A 237 20.59 -16.83 1.90
N ILE A 238 19.35 -16.90 1.43
CA ILE A 238 18.42 -18.02 1.69
C ILE A 238 18.48 -19.03 0.53
N ILE A 239 18.53 -18.55 -0.72
CA ILE A 239 18.45 -19.39 -1.93
C ILE A 239 19.79 -19.86 -2.50
N PHE A 240 20.91 -19.25 -2.08
CA PHE A 240 22.25 -19.51 -2.61
C PHE A 240 23.18 -20.13 -1.56
N ASP A 241 23.94 -21.15 -1.96
CA ASP A 241 24.98 -21.75 -1.14
C ASP A 241 26.20 -20.81 -0.90
N GLY A 242 27.16 -21.27 -0.08
CA GLY A 242 28.34 -20.49 0.28
C GLY A 242 29.24 -20.05 -0.90
N LYS A 243 29.33 -20.86 -1.97
CA LYS A 243 30.03 -20.47 -3.22
C LYS A 243 29.14 -19.52 -4.03
N GLN A 244 27.87 -19.85 -4.20
CA GLN A 244 26.91 -19.02 -4.95
C GLN A 244 26.75 -17.61 -4.33
N MET A 245 26.95 -17.46 -3.02
CA MET A 245 27.01 -16.16 -2.34
C MET A 245 28.34 -15.40 -2.53
N GLN A 246 29.45 -16.09 -2.82
CA GLN A 246 30.68 -15.46 -3.31
C GLN A 246 30.47 -14.93 -4.74
N ASP A 247 29.88 -15.75 -5.62
CA ASP A 247 29.49 -15.35 -6.97
C ASP A 247 28.52 -14.15 -6.96
N TYR A 248 27.47 -14.19 -6.12
CA TYR A 248 26.54 -13.06 -5.91
C TYR A 248 27.26 -11.78 -5.46
N THR A 249 28.29 -11.90 -4.63
CA THR A 249 29.08 -10.75 -4.18
C THR A 249 29.93 -10.19 -5.34
N ALA A 250 30.65 -11.05 -6.05
CA ALA A 250 31.50 -10.67 -7.18
C ALA A 250 30.70 -10.05 -8.35
N LEU A 251 29.54 -10.60 -8.70
CA LEU A 251 28.70 -10.07 -9.78
C LEU A 251 27.99 -8.76 -9.42
N MET A 252 27.74 -8.50 -8.14
CA MET A 252 27.13 -7.23 -7.71
C MET A 252 28.11 -6.07 -7.78
N GLU A 253 29.41 -6.34 -7.56
CA GLU A 253 30.51 -5.39 -7.71
C GLU A 253 30.93 -5.24 -9.19
N ALA A 254 31.35 -6.33 -9.83
CA ALA A 254 31.99 -6.34 -11.15
C ALA A 254 31.27 -7.31 -12.12
N PRO A 255 29.99 -7.07 -12.47
CA PRO A 255 29.12 -8.02 -13.19
C PRO A 255 29.74 -8.52 -14.49
N ARG A 256 30.32 -7.62 -15.29
CA ARG A 256 30.93 -7.97 -16.57
C ARG A 256 32.15 -8.87 -16.42
N ARG A 257 33.03 -8.56 -15.46
CA ARG A 257 34.23 -9.37 -15.15
C ARG A 257 33.86 -10.78 -14.69
N TRP A 258 32.83 -10.89 -13.85
CA TRP A 258 32.31 -12.19 -13.40
C TRP A 258 31.68 -12.98 -14.55
N LEU A 259 30.85 -12.35 -15.41
CA LEU A 259 30.26 -12.97 -16.60
C LEU A 259 31.30 -13.41 -17.64
N ASP A 260 32.38 -12.67 -17.82
CA ASP A 260 33.45 -13.06 -18.75
C ASP A 260 34.27 -14.26 -18.25
N GLN A 261 34.19 -14.59 -16.96
CA GLN A 261 34.73 -15.82 -16.36
C GLN A 261 33.74 -17.01 -16.40
N GLN A 262 32.44 -16.78 -16.65
CA GLN A 262 31.45 -17.85 -16.67
C GLN A 262 31.38 -18.59 -18.04
N GLY A 263 31.20 -19.90 -17.95
CA GLY A 263 30.95 -20.82 -19.06
C GLY A 263 29.46 -20.99 -19.39
N GLN A 264 29.02 -22.22 -19.63
CA GLN A 264 27.60 -22.52 -19.92
C GLN A 264 26.71 -22.36 -18.67
N VAL A 265 25.47 -21.90 -18.88
CA VAL A 265 24.45 -21.81 -17.81
C VAL A 265 24.05 -23.22 -17.36
N GLN A 266 24.01 -23.46 -16.05
CA GLN A 266 23.77 -24.80 -15.48
C GLN A 266 22.89 -24.77 -14.23
N GLY A 267 21.66 -25.26 -14.33
CA GLY A 267 20.72 -25.34 -13.20
C GLY A 267 20.17 -23.98 -12.73
N GLN A 268 19.23 -24.04 -11.78
CA GLN A 268 18.40 -22.89 -11.40
C GLN A 268 19.21 -21.75 -10.77
N ALA A 269 20.12 -22.04 -9.85
CA ALA A 269 20.91 -21.04 -9.15
C ALA A 269 21.89 -20.29 -10.09
N HIS A 270 22.64 -21.00 -10.95
CA HIS A 270 23.53 -20.35 -11.91
C HIS A 270 22.75 -19.52 -12.94
N THR A 271 21.58 -20.02 -13.40
CA THR A 271 20.66 -19.25 -14.25
C THR A 271 20.27 -17.92 -13.60
N GLU A 272 19.98 -17.93 -12.30
CA GLU A 272 19.64 -16.72 -11.56
C GLU A 272 20.85 -15.79 -11.40
N LEU A 273 22.01 -16.30 -10.98
CA LEU A 273 23.25 -15.51 -10.86
C LEU A 273 23.63 -14.82 -12.18
N VAL A 274 23.56 -15.53 -13.31
CA VAL A 274 23.76 -14.96 -14.66
C VAL A 274 22.71 -13.90 -14.96
N SER A 275 21.43 -14.15 -14.65
CA SER A 275 20.35 -13.15 -14.84
C SER A 275 20.59 -11.87 -14.03
N LEU A 276 20.98 -12.00 -12.76
CA LEU A 276 21.35 -10.89 -11.89
C LEU A 276 22.55 -10.12 -12.46
N ALA A 277 23.60 -10.81 -12.89
CA ALA A 277 24.80 -10.16 -13.42
C ALA A 277 24.52 -9.38 -14.71
N LEU A 278 23.75 -9.97 -15.63
CA LEU A 278 23.35 -9.31 -16.88
C LEU A 278 22.45 -8.11 -16.59
N SER A 279 21.51 -8.22 -15.66
CA SER A 279 20.63 -7.13 -15.29
C SER A 279 21.37 -5.94 -14.64
N ARG A 280 22.49 -6.21 -13.94
CA ARG A 280 23.40 -5.18 -13.42
C ARG A 280 24.12 -4.41 -14.55
N LEU A 281 24.31 -4.99 -15.74
CA LEU A 281 24.91 -4.29 -16.89
C LEU A 281 24.06 -3.09 -17.34
N ALA A 282 22.75 -3.10 -17.09
CA ALA A 282 21.83 -1.97 -17.36
C ALA A 282 22.23 -0.64 -16.68
N ARG A 283 23.08 -0.70 -15.65
CA ARG A 283 23.56 0.46 -14.89
C ARG A 283 24.81 1.11 -15.50
N GLN A 284 25.41 0.53 -16.53
CA GLN A 284 26.48 1.15 -17.31
C GLN A 284 25.92 2.21 -18.28
N SER A 285 26.78 3.04 -18.86
CA SER A 285 26.41 4.08 -19.83
C SER A 285 26.23 3.51 -21.24
N ASP A 286 27.17 2.66 -21.70
CA ASP A 286 27.08 1.97 -22.99
C ASP A 286 26.12 0.76 -22.92
N ARG A 287 24.83 1.06 -22.74
CA ARG A 287 23.76 0.06 -22.70
C ARG A 287 23.63 -0.70 -24.02
N ALA A 288 24.06 -0.10 -25.14
CA ALA A 288 24.01 -0.72 -26.46
C ALA A 288 25.02 -1.89 -26.59
N ALA A 289 26.29 -1.68 -26.24
CA ALA A 289 27.28 -2.76 -26.26
C ALA A 289 27.00 -3.84 -25.21
N GLN A 290 26.45 -3.47 -24.04
CA GLN A 290 26.02 -4.48 -23.06
C GLN A 290 24.85 -5.32 -23.56
N ALA A 291 23.89 -4.72 -24.27
CA ALA A 291 22.80 -5.44 -24.90
C ALA A 291 23.29 -6.40 -26.01
N GLN A 292 24.20 -5.95 -26.87
CA GLN A 292 24.82 -6.80 -27.89
C GLN A 292 25.54 -8.00 -27.27
N TYR A 293 26.25 -7.81 -26.16
CA TYR A 293 26.89 -8.89 -25.42
C TYR A 293 25.90 -9.90 -24.81
N ILE A 294 24.76 -9.44 -24.29
CA ILE A 294 23.66 -10.31 -23.82
C ILE A 294 23.17 -11.19 -24.97
N GLU A 295 22.84 -10.61 -26.11
CA GLU A 295 22.33 -11.35 -27.27
C GLU A 295 23.36 -12.35 -27.82
N GLN A 296 24.63 -11.94 -27.96
CA GLN A 296 25.68 -12.77 -28.54
C GLN A 296 26.15 -13.93 -27.64
N LYS A 297 26.30 -13.72 -26.31
CA LYS A 297 26.83 -14.74 -25.39
C LYS A 297 25.76 -15.49 -24.59
N TRP A 298 24.62 -14.85 -24.28
CA TRP A 298 23.74 -15.31 -23.19
C TRP A 298 22.28 -15.59 -23.60
N ALA A 299 21.72 -14.91 -24.60
CA ALA A 299 20.29 -15.01 -24.92
C ALA A 299 19.84 -16.39 -25.43
N ALA A 300 20.75 -17.20 -25.97
CA ALA A 300 20.51 -18.59 -26.34
C ALA A 300 20.54 -19.56 -25.14
N GLN A 301 21.10 -19.15 -24.00
CA GLN A 301 21.31 -20.02 -22.83
C GLN A 301 20.29 -19.81 -21.69
N LEU A 302 19.50 -18.74 -21.74
CA LEU A 302 18.61 -18.33 -20.65
C LEU A 302 17.13 -18.64 -20.96
N PRO A 303 16.35 -19.13 -19.98
CA PRO A 303 14.90 -19.20 -20.07
C PRO A 303 14.26 -17.85 -20.40
N GLN A 304 13.14 -17.85 -21.12
CA GLN A 304 12.54 -16.59 -21.59
C GLN A 304 12.18 -15.63 -20.44
N ALA A 305 11.62 -16.14 -19.33
CA ALA A 305 11.30 -15.33 -18.16
C ALA A 305 12.52 -14.67 -17.47
N ASN A 306 13.71 -15.26 -17.63
CA ASN A 306 14.96 -14.65 -17.16
C ASN A 306 15.42 -13.53 -18.10
N LYS A 307 15.29 -13.70 -19.42
CA LYS A 307 15.61 -12.68 -20.43
C LYS A 307 14.65 -11.49 -20.37
N ASP A 308 13.34 -11.76 -20.31
CA ASP A 308 12.30 -10.74 -20.13
C ASP A 308 12.58 -9.88 -18.89
N TRP A 309 12.95 -10.49 -17.76
CA TRP A 309 13.29 -9.75 -16.54
C TRP A 309 14.57 -8.93 -16.66
N VAL A 310 15.63 -9.45 -17.30
CA VAL A 310 16.85 -8.69 -17.62
C VAL A 310 16.53 -7.47 -18.48
N TRP A 311 15.74 -7.63 -19.54
CA TRP A 311 15.29 -6.51 -20.37
C TRP A 311 14.38 -5.53 -19.61
N GLY A 312 13.60 -6.02 -18.65
CA GLY A 312 12.87 -5.18 -17.70
C GLY A 312 13.81 -4.27 -16.88
N GLN A 313 15.00 -4.74 -16.49
CA GLN A 313 15.99 -3.88 -15.82
C GLN A 313 16.67 -2.91 -16.80
N PHE A 314 16.89 -3.32 -18.05
CA PHE A 314 17.36 -2.43 -19.11
C PHE A 314 16.34 -1.32 -19.44
N GLY A 315 15.04 -1.50 -19.19
CA GLY A 315 14.02 -0.44 -19.26
C GLY A 315 13.89 0.39 -17.97
N LEU A 316 13.96 -0.23 -16.81
CA LEU A 316 13.77 0.43 -15.51
C LEU A 316 14.89 1.45 -15.20
N ILE A 317 16.15 1.08 -15.38
CA ILE A 317 17.29 1.97 -15.08
C ILE A 317 17.30 3.26 -15.92
N PRO A 318 17.09 3.25 -17.25
CA PRO A 318 16.97 4.50 -18.02
C PRO A 318 15.73 5.30 -17.64
N ALA A 319 14.57 4.65 -17.39
CA ALA A 319 13.35 5.34 -16.99
C ALA A 319 13.55 6.13 -15.69
N LEU A 320 14.18 5.51 -14.68
CA LEU A 320 14.55 6.16 -13.40
C LEU A 320 15.59 7.28 -13.57
N ARG A 321 16.47 7.17 -14.57
CA ARG A 321 17.45 8.21 -14.93
C ARG A 321 16.93 9.28 -15.89
N VAL A 322 15.63 9.23 -16.22
CA VAL A 322 15.00 10.21 -17.12
C VAL A 322 15.58 10.13 -18.56
N GLU A 323 16.25 9.03 -18.92
CA GLU A 323 16.78 8.74 -20.27
C GLU A 323 15.65 8.39 -21.27
N ASN A 324 15.72 8.90 -22.51
CA ASN A 324 14.61 8.81 -23.49
C ASN A 324 14.41 7.41 -24.10
N ASP A 325 15.46 6.57 -24.13
CA ASP A 325 15.46 5.27 -24.81
C ASP A 325 14.82 4.13 -23.98
N ALA A 326 14.35 4.43 -22.76
CA ALA A 326 13.80 3.45 -21.82
C ALA A 326 12.70 2.56 -22.43
N ALA A 327 11.80 3.12 -23.24
CA ALA A 327 10.73 2.37 -23.89
C ALA A 327 11.28 1.30 -24.86
N ARG A 328 12.34 1.60 -25.62
CA ARG A 328 12.99 0.64 -26.53
C ARG A 328 13.44 -0.61 -25.78
N TRP A 329 14.01 -0.43 -24.59
CA TRP A 329 14.49 -1.54 -23.75
C TRP A 329 13.35 -2.31 -23.10
N TYR A 330 12.33 -1.61 -22.59
CA TYR A 330 11.11 -2.25 -22.10
C TYR A 330 10.41 -3.09 -23.17
N ARG A 331 10.42 -2.68 -24.43
CA ARG A 331 9.84 -3.46 -25.54
C ARG A 331 10.53 -4.81 -25.79
N LEU A 332 11.76 -5.01 -25.30
CA LEU A 332 12.45 -6.31 -25.32
C LEU A 332 12.05 -7.22 -24.14
N SER A 333 11.38 -6.70 -23.12
CA SER A 333 10.99 -7.44 -21.89
C SER A 333 9.77 -8.34 -22.03
N GLY A 334 9.39 -8.68 -23.26
CA GLY A 334 8.37 -9.67 -23.59
C GLY A 334 7.04 -9.49 -22.87
N THR A 335 6.55 -10.61 -22.33
CA THR A 335 5.23 -10.74 -21.67
C THR A 335 5.32 -11.32 -20.26
N THR A 336 6.51 -11.64 -19.76
CA THR A 336 6.68 -12.08 -18.37
C THR A 336 6.20 -10.99 -17.40
N PRO A 337 5.37 -11.32 -16.39
CA PRO A 337 4.91 -10.36 -15.39
C PRO A 337 6.08 -9.65 -14.69
N LYS A 338 5.92 -8.35 -14.45
CA LYS A 338 6.86 -7.54 -13.65
C LYS A 338 6.27 -7.30 -12.27
N THR A 339 7.07 -6.77 -11.35
CA THR A 339 6.50 -6.15 -10.15
C THR A 339 5.69 -4.92 -10.55
N ASP A 340 4.60 -4.64 -9.85
CA ASP A 340 3.77 -3.43 -10.07
C ASP A 340 4.62 -2.13 -10.06
N TYR A 341 5.72 -2.11 -9.29
CA TYR A 341 6.69 -1.02 -9.26
C TYR A 341 7.41 -0.84 -10.61
N ASN A 342 7.99 -1.91 -11.15
CA ASN A 342 8.72 -1.88 -12.43
C ASN A 342 7.75 -1.68 -13.61
N HIS A 343 6.58 -2.30 -13.55
CA HIS A 343 5.54 -2.20 -14.56
C HIS A 343 4.99 -0.78 -14.73
N ALA A 344 4.81 -0.06 -13.61
CA ALA A 344 4.45 1.35 -13.61
C ALA A 344 5.50 2.25 -14.31
N TRP A 345 6.76 1.82 -14.39
CA TRP A 345 7.80 2.51 -15.15
C TRP A 345 7.83 2.14 -16.64
N GLU A 346 7.39 0.93 -17.03
CA GLU A 346 7.14 0.56 -18.44
C GLU A 346 6.13 1.52 -19.08
N VAL A 347 4.97 1.71 -18.44
CA VAL A 347 3.92 2.62 -18.95
C VAL A 347 4.39 4.08 -18.98
N ARG A 348 5.12 4.54 -17.95
CA ARG A 348 5.69 5.91 -17.93
C ARG A 348 6.74 6.14 -19.02
N ALA A 349 7.53 5.12 -19.37
CA ALA A 349 8.51 5.20 -20.45
C ALA A 349 7.84 5.30 -21.82
N GLU A 350 6.76 4.55 -22.05
CA GLU A 350 5.95 4.60 -23.28
C GLU A 350 5.17 5.92 -23.42
N LEU A 351 4.54 6.40 -22.34
CA LEU A 351 3.84 7.69 -22.28
C LEU A 351 4.74 8.91 -22.54
N ARG A 352 6.06 8.75 -22.40
CA ARG A 352 7.05 9.82 -22.58
C ARG A 352 7.70 9.84 -23.98
N GLN A 353 7.39 8.87 -24.84
CA GLN A 353 7.87 8.91 -26.23
C GLN A 353 7.25 10.09 -27.01
N TYR A 354 8.00 10.65 -27.96
CA TYR A 354 7.49 11.69 -28.85
C TYR A 354 7.73 11.28 -30.32
N PRO A 355 6.66 11.06 -31.11
CA PRO A 355 5.25 10.98 -30.71
C PRO A 355 4.96 9.80 -29.77
N ILE A 356 3.87 9.89 -28.99
CA ILE A 356 3.41 8.79 -28.13
C ILE A 356 2.83 7.67 -28.99
N ASP A 357 3.34 6.45 -28.82
CA ASP A 357 2.73 5.25 -29.41
C ASP A 357 1.64 4.70 -28.47
N TRP A 358 0.41 5.13 -28.70
CA TRP A 358 -0.74 4.74 -27.87
C TRP A 358 -1.03 3.23 -27.89
N LYS A 359 -0.67 2.50 -28.96
CA LYS A 359 -0.77 1.03 -28.99
C LYS A 359 0.19 0.41 -27.99
N GLN A 360 1.38 0.99 -27.84
CA GLN A 360 2.36 0.54 -26.87
C GLN A 360 1.99 0.92 -25.43
N VAL A 361 1.39 2.09 -25.20
CA VAL A 361 0.81 2.47 -23.89
C VAL A 361 -0.28 1.47 -23.47
N GLU A 362 -1.24 1.16 -24.35
CA GLU A 362 -2.29 0.17 -24.06
C GLU A 362 -1.70 -1.22 -23.79
N ARG A 363 -0.78 -1.69 -24.65
CA ARG A 363 -0.09 -2.99 -24.48
C ARG A 363 0.69 -3.07 -23.18
N ALA A 364 1.31 -1.98 -22.73
CA ALA A 364 2.03 -1.95 -21.45
C ALA A 364 1.04 -2.09 -20.27
N ILE A 365 -0.06 -1.34 -20.27
CA ILE A 365 -1.12 -1.42 -19.25
C ILE A 365 -1.80 -2.80 -19.24
N ALA A 366 -2.02 -3.40 -20.41
CA ALA A 366 -2.67 -4.70 -20.54
C ALA A 366 -1.88 -5.89 -19.94
N LYS A 367 -0.59 -5.70 -19.61
CA LYS A 367 0.25 -6.69 -18.91
C LYS A 367 0.26 -6.51 -17.37
N MET A 368 -0.36 -5.45 -16.83
CA MET A 368 -0.34 -5.15 -15.38
C MET A 368 -1.12 -6.19 -14.57
N SER A 369 -0.85 -6.27 -13.26
CA SER A 369 -1.71 -7.04 -12.34
C SER A 369 -3.14 -6.48 -12.33
N ALA A 370 -4.16 -7.31 -12.08
CA ALA A 370 -5.55 -6.85 -12.06
C ALA A 370 -5.82 -5.78 -11.00
N SER A 371 -5.09 -5.84 -9.87
CA SER A 371 -5.07 -4.81 -8.83
C SER A 371 -4.46 -3.50 -9.31
N GLN A 372 -3.34 -3.54 -10.03
CA GLN A 372 -2.71 -2.35 -10.59
C GLN A 372 -3.56 -1.76 -11.73
N ALA A 373 -4.00 -2.56 -12.70
CA ALA A 373 -4.78 -2.08 -13.85
C ALA A 373 -6.10 -1.36 -13.47
N ALA A 374 -6.58 -1.54 -12.23
CA ALA A 374 -7.74 -0.89 -11.66
C ALA A 374 -7.44 0.45 -10.92
N GLU A 375 -6.18 0.87 -10.75
CA GLU A 375 -5.86 2.20 -10.21
C GLU A 375 -6.34 3.30 -11.17
N PRO A 376 -6.95 4.42 -10.69
CA PRO A 376 -7.48 5.47 -11.56
C PRO A 376 -6.47 6.05 -12.56
N VAL A 377 -5.18 6.09 -12.21
CA VAL A 377 -4.07 6.49 -13.09
C VAL A 377 -3.99 5.63 -14.36
N TRP A 378 -4.07 4.31 -14.23
CA TRP A 378 -3.91 3.39 -15.37
C TRP A 378 -5.22 3.22 -16.15
N VAL A 379 -6.37 3.33 -15.48
CA VAL A 379 -7.67 3.44 -16.15
C VAL A 379 -7.72 4.69 -17.05
N TYR A 380 -7.31 5.85 -16.52
CA TYR A 380 -7.23 7.10 -17.29
C TYR A 380 -6.26 6.99 -18.49
N TRP A 381 -5.03 6.49 -18.28
CA TRP A 381 -4.07 6.38 -19.37
C TRP A 381 -4.45 5.32 -20.40
N LYS A 382 -5.19 4.27 -20.02
CA LYS A 382 -5.81 3.34 -20.97
C LYS A 382 -6.94 4.00 -21.76
N ALA A 383 -7.80 4.79 -21.11
CA ALA A 383 -8.86 5.55 -21.79
C ALA A 383 -8.27 6.51 -22.83
N ARG A 384 -7.21 7.26 -22.48
CA ARG A 384 -6.43 8.09 -23.42
C ARG A 384 -5.89 7.29 -24.61
N ALA A 385 -5.32 6.11 -24.36
CA ALA A 385 -4.79 5.25 -25.41
C ALA A 385 -5.87 4.69 -26.34
N LEU A 386 -7.06 4.40 -25.81
CA LEU A 386 -8.23 3.97 -26.59
C LEU A 386 -8.80 5.12 -27.44
N ALA A 387 -8.96 6.31 -26.85
CA ALA A 387 -9.45 7.50 -27.55
C ALA A 387 -8.54 7.89 -28.72
N ALA A 388 -7.22 7.91 -28.50
CA ALA A 388 -6.22 8.22 -29.53
C ALA A 388 -6.13 7.16 -30.66
N GLN A 389 -6.68 5.96 -30.45
CA GLN A 389 -6.83 4.92 -31.47
C GLN A 389 -8.22 4.93 -32.16
N GLY A 390 -9.12 5.82 -31.75
CA GLY A 390 -10.48 5.91 -32.28
C GLY A 390 -11.52 5.01 -31.58
N HIS A 391 -11.14 4.29 -30.52
CA HIS A 391 -12.03 3.42 -29.74
C HIS A 391 -12.88 4.22 -28.73
N GLN A 392 -13.55 5.28 -29.21
CA GLN A 392 -14.19 6.32 -28.40
C GLN A 392 -15.18 5.77 -27.36
N ALA A 393 -16.06 4.82 -27.73
CA ALA A 393 -17.02 4.24 -26.79
C ALA A 393 -16.35 3.48 -25.62
N GLN A 394 -15.20 2.84 -25.87
CA GLN A 394 -14.44 2.14 -24.84
C GLN A 394 -13.66 3.12 -23.95
N ALA A 395 -13.12 4.19 -24.53
CA ALA A 395 -12.50 5.28 -23.79
C ALA A 395 -13.52 5.98 -22.87
N GLN A 396 -14.69 6.34 -23.39
CA GLN A 396 -15.78 6.96 -22.65
C GLN A 396 -16.22 6.09 -21.45
N ALA A 397 -16.42 4.78 -21.66
CA ALA A 397 -16.75 3.85 -20.58
C ALA A 397 -15.64 3.72 -19.52
N ALA A 398 -14.37 3.84 -19.92
CA ALA A 398 -13.23 3.84 -19.01
C ALA A 398 -13.10 5.15 -18.22
N TYR A 399 -13.38 6.31 -18.82
CA TYR A 399 -13.47 7.58 -18.07
C TYR A 399 -14.66 7.58 -17.10
N GLU A 400 -15.83 7.11 -17.54
CA GLU A 400 -17.04 7.05 -16.71
C GLU A 400 -16.81 6.26 -15.42
N SER A 401 -16.11 5.12 -15.50
CA SER A 401 -15.85 4.23 -14.36
C SER A 401 -14.95 4.83 -13.26
N ILE A 402 -14.25 5.93 -13.55
CA ILE A 402 -13.48 6.72 -12.57
C ILE A 402 -13.98 8.16 -12.42
N SER A 403 -15.08 8.54 -13.07
CA SER A 403 -15.60 9.92 -13.02
C SER A 403 -16.15 10.34 -11.63
N SER A 404 -16.43 9.37 -10.75
CA SER A 404 -16.75 9.62 -9.34
C SER A 404 -15.52 9.60 -8.41
N ASP A 405 -14.32 9.31 -8.94
CA ASP A 405 -13.09 9.37 -8.15
C ASP A 405 -12.64 10.83 -7.99
N LEU A 406 -12.33 11.21 -6.74
CA LEU A 406 -12.04 12.60 -6.39
C LEU A 406 -10.54 12.94 -6.51
N SER A 407 -9.69 11.99 -6.91
CA SER A 407 -8.28 12.24 -7.19
C SER A 407 -8.08 12.94 -8.55
N PHE A 408 -6.84 13.38 -8.78
CA PHE A 408 -6.40 14.01 -10.02
C PHE A 408 -6.87 13.31 -11.30
N TYR A 409 -6.85 11.97 -11.36
CA TYR A 409 -7.20 11.23 -12.57
C TYR A 409 -8.71 11.06 -12.79
N GLY A 410 -9.53 11.05 -11.73
CA GLY A 410 -10.98 11.12 -11.86
C GLY A 410 -11.47 12.53 -12.24
N GLN A 411 -10.76 13.57 -11.81
CA GLN A 411 -10.99 14.95 -12.25
C GLN A 411 -10.66 15.11 -13.75
N LEU A 412 -9.48 14.66 -14.21
CA LEU A 412 -9.15 14.64 -15.65
C LEU A 412 -10.12 13.77 -16.48
N ALA A 413 -10.64 12.67 -15.92
CA ALA A 413 -11.66 11.86 -16.60
C ALA A 413 -12.98 12.62 -16.80
N ASN A 414 -13.36 13.54 -15.90
CA ASN A 414 -14.51 14.43 -16.12
C ASN A 414 -14.23 15.46 -17.21
N GLU A 415 -13.01 16.02 -17.28
CA GLU A 415 -12.61 16.96 -18.34
C GLU A 415 -12.66 16.31 -19.73
N GLU A 416 -12.14 15.09 -19.89
CA GLU A 416 -12.21 14.30 -21.14
C GLU A 416 -13.66 13.90 -21.50
N LEU A 417 -14.57 13.81 -20.51
CA LEU A 417 -16.01 13.64 -20.70
C LEU A 417 -16.77 14.95 -20.99
N GLY A 418 -16.06 16.09 -21.08
CA GLY A 418 -16.66 17.41 -21.29
C GLY A 418 -17.47 17.94 -20.10
N ARG A 419 -17.23 17.42 -18.89
CA ARG A 419 -17.93 17.79 -17.66
C ARG A 419 -17.10 18.80 -16.85
N ALA A 420 -17.79 19.75 -16.21
CA ALA A 420 -17.18 20.48 -15.10
C ALA A 420 -16.88 19.50 -13.95
N ILE A 421 -15.74 19.68 -13.27
CA ILE A 421 -15.34 18.82 -12.15
C ILE A 421 -16.44 18.84 -11.06
N PRO A 422 -17.08 17.70 -10.75
CA PRO A 422 -18.20 17.67 -9.83
C PRO A 422 -17.73 17.81 -8.38
N LEU A 423 -18.24 18.82 -7.68
CA LEU A 423 -18.21 18.83 -6.21
C LEU A 423 -19.29 17.87 -5.69
N PRO A 424 -19.00 17.00 -4.72
CA PRO A 424 -20.02 16.15 -4.11
C PRO A 424 -21.08 17.01 -3.37
N PRO A 425 -22.33 16.54 -3.27
CA PRO A 425 -23.37 17.25 -2.54
C PRO A 425 -23.00 17.39 -1.07
N GLN A 426 -23.22 18.57 -0.50
CA GLN A 426 -22.95 18.82 0.92
C GLN A 426 -23.76 17.84 1.79
N PRO A 427 -23.09 16.99 2.61
CA PRO A 427 -23.79 15.98 3.39
C PRO A 427 -24.53 16.60 4.58
N THR A 428 -25.55 15.88 5.07
CA THR A 428 -26.40 16.35 6.19
C THR A 428 -25.55 16.77 7.40
N PRO A 429 -25.79 17.93 8.05
CA PRO A 429 -25.05 18.34 9.25
C PRO A 429 -25.06 17.27 10.35
N ILE A 430 -23.94 17.15 11.07
CA ILE A 430 -23.80 16.23 12.20
C ILE A 430 -24.53 16.79 13.41
N SER A 431 -25.36 15.97 14.05
CA SER A 431 -26.14 16.36 15.24
C SER A 431 -25.28 16.48 16.50
N VAL A 432 -25.79 17.21 17.49
CA VAL A 432 -25.17 17.32 18.83
C VAL A 432 -25.05 15.94 19.50
N ALA A 433 -25.98 15.02 19.24
CA ALA A 433 -25.93 13.66 19.75
C ALA A 433 -24.78 12.84 19.12
N GLU A 434 -24.58 12.93 17.80
CA GLU A 434 -23.46 12.28 17.09
C GLU A 434 -22.10 12.88 17.49
N LYS A 435 -21.98 14.21 17.61
CA LYS A 435 -20.76 14.85 18.17
C LYS A 435 -20.49 14.35 19.60
N ARG A 436 -21.52 14.20 20.44
CA ARG A 436 -21.39 13.73 21.83
C ARG A 436 -20.97 12.26 21.92
N ASP A 437 -21.59 11.36 21.15
CA ASP A 437 -21.21 9.93 21.12
C ASP A 437 -19.71 9.76 20.88
N VAL A 438 -19.20 10.39 19.82
CA VAL A 438 -17.77 10.40 19.49
C VAL A 438 -16.95 11.00 20.64
N ALA A 439 -17.32 12.17 21.15
CA ALA A 439 -16.60 12.83 22.25
C ALA A 439 -16.54 11.98 23.55
N THR A 440 -17.48 11.05 23.76
CA THR A 440 -17.52 10.17 24.94
C THR A 440 -16.71 8.87 24.82
N ARG A 441 -16.09 8.57 23.67
CA ARG A 441 -15.32 7.32 23.48
C ARG A 441 -13.91 7.44 24.09
N PRO A 442 -13.45 6.46 24.91
CA PRO A 442 -12.17 6.54 25.62
C PRO A 442 -10.95 6.85 24.74
N ALA A 443 -10.85 6.24 23.56
CA ALA A 443 -9.70 6.41 22.67
C ALA A 443 -9.59 7.84 22.09
N PHE A 444 -10.71 8.53 21.82
CA PHE A 444 -10.65 9.95 21.44
C PHE A 444 -10.29 10.84 22.63
N LEU A 445 -10.80 10.55 23.83
CA LEU A 445 -10.41 11.29 25.04
C LEU A 445 -8.91 11.16 25.32
N ARG A 446 -8.35 9.94 25.23
CA ARG A 446 -6.90 9.73 25.30
C ARG A 446 -6.18 10.53 24.22
N SER A 447 -6.59 10.38 22.97
CA SER A 447 -5.97 11.08 21.84
C SER A 447 -5.94 12.61 22.03
N LEU A 448 -7.06 13.22 22.43
CA LEU A 448 -7.17 14.67 22.66
C LEU A 448 -6.32 15.15 23.84
N GLU A 449 -6.27 14.41 24.95
CA GLU A 449 -5.39 14.74 26.07
C GLU A 449 -3.90 14.60 25.68
N LEU A 450 -3.55 13.60 24.88
CA LEU A 450 -2.20 13.42 24.33
C LEU A 450 -1.83 14.55 23.34
N PHE A 451 -2.78 15.03 22.52
CA PHE A 451 -2.55 16.20 21.67
C PHE A 451 -2.30 17.47 22.50
N LYS A 452 -3.06 17.71 23.59
CA LYS A 452 -2.83 18.84 24.52
C LYS A 452 -1.46 18.79 25.19
N LEU A 453 -0.96 17.58 25.51
CA LEU A 453 0.39 17.37 26.04
C LEU A 453 1.50 17.46 24.97
N GLY A 454 1.16 17.62 23.68
CA GLY A 454 2.10 17.61 22.56
C GLY A 454 2.61 16.21 22.16
N TRP A 455 2.04 15.15 22.72
CA TRP A 455 2.47 13.75 22.54
C TRP A 455 1.89 13.16 21.25
N ARG A 456 2.16 13.84 20.12
CA ARG A 456 1.54 13.56 18.82
C ARG A 456 1.64 12.11 18.33
N PRO A 457 2.78 11.38 18.46
CA PRO A 457 2.87 9.99 17.99
C PRO A 457 1.89 9.05 18.71
N GLU A 458 1.76 9.19 20.02
CA GLU A 458 0.78 8.44 20.81
C GLU A 458 -0.65 8.90 20.47
N ALA A 459 -0.88 10.22 20.39
CA ALA A 459 -2.17 10.82 20.09
C ALA A 459 -2.76 10.36 18.74
N THR A 460 -1.98 10.40 17.66
CA THR A 460 -2.45 9.99 16.32
C THR A 460 -2.74 8.50 16.24
N THR A 461 -2.08 7.67 17.05
CA THR A 461 -2.30 6.21 17.03
C THR A 461 -3.54 5.80 17.82
N GLU A 462 -3.82 6.42 18.97
CA GLU A 462 -5.13 6.31 19.65
C GLU A 462 -6.27 6.81 18.74
N TRP A 463 -6.06 7.93 18.04
CA TRP A 463 -7.03 8.44 17.07
C TRP A 463 -7.32 7.40 15.97
N ALA A 464 -6.29 6.91 15.29
CA ALA A 464 -6.43 5.92 14.22
C ALA A 464 -7.06 4.59 14.71
N PHE A 465 -6.81 4.20 15.96
CA PHE A 465 -7.44 3.04 16.59
C PHE A 465 -8.93 3.27 16.86
N ALA A 466 -9.33 4.48 17.26
CA ALA A 466 -10.72 4.86 17.52
C ALA A 466 -11.60 4.83 16.27
N LEU A 467 -11.05 5.19 15.10
CA LEU A 467 -11.77 5.25 13.81
C LEU A 467 -12.21 3.88 13.26
N ARG A 468 -11.74 2.78 13.84
CA ARG A 468 -11.95 1.43 13.31
C ARG A 468 -13.39 0.98 13.54
N GLY A 469 -14.01 0.42 12.50
CA GLY A 469 -15.42 0.02 12.51
C GLY A 469 -16.42 1.18 12.41
N MET A 470 -15.97 2.44 12.25
CA MET A 470 -16.87 3.58 12.07
C MET A 470 -17.50 3.63 10.67
N ASN A 471 -18.75 4.08 10.63
CA ASN A 471 -19.42 4.48 9.39
C ASN A 471 -19.14 5.97 9.05
N ASP A 472 -19.53 6.39 7.85
CA ASP A 472 -19.28 7.76 7.35
C ASP A 472 -19.79 8.88 8.28
N ARG A 473 -20.98 8.72 8.90
CA ARG A 473 -21.50 9.70 9.89
C ARG A 473 -20.60 9.81 11.11
N GLN A 474 -20.16 8.66 11.66
CA GLN A 474 -19.25 8.61 12.81
C GLN A 474 -17.86 9.17 12.45
N LEU A 475 -17.37 8.92 11.23
CA LEU A 475 -16.13 9.51 10.71
C LEU A 475 -16.25 11.05 10.56
N ARG A 476 -17.35 11.56 9.99
CA ARG A 476 -17.58 13.02 9.93
C ARG A 476 -17.75 13.65 11.30
N ALA A 477 -18.40 12.98 12.25
CA ALA A 477 -18.52 13.43 13.64
C ALA A 477 -17.16 13.44 14.37
N ALA A 478 -16.27 12.47 14.08
CA ALA A 478 -14.89 12.46 14.56
C ALA A 478 -14.03 13.56 13.91
N ALA A 479 -14.17 13.80 12.61
CA ALA A 479 -13.53 14.92 11.92
C ALA A 479 -13.98 16.27 12.51
N GLU A 480 -15.26 16.42 12.84
CA GLU A 480 -15.76 17.58 13.57
C GLU A 480 -15.18 17.70 14.98
N LEU A 481 -15.10 16.62 15.76
CA LEU A 481 -14.46 16.64 17.08
C LEU A 481 -12.98 17.08 16.99
N ALA A 482 -12.26 16.68 15.96
CA ALA A 482 -10.91 17.16 15.68
C ALA A 482 -10.89 18.65 15.33
N ARG A 483 -11.89 19.16 14.59
CA ARG A 483 -12.02 20.58 14.21
C ARG A 483 -12.27 21.44 15.44
N ASP A 484 -13.23 21.04 16.27
CA ASP A 484 -13.58 21.71 17.52
C ASP A 484 -12.36 21.79 18.48
N ASN A 485 -11.49 20.77 18.46
CA ASN A 485 -10.23 20.72 19.22
C ASN A 485 -8.99 21.24 18.44
N HIS A 486 -9.18 21.90 17.28
CA HIS A 486 -8.13 22.53 16.47
C HIS A 486 -7.03 21.55 15.95
N VAL A 487 -7.31 20.24 15.91
CA VAL A 487 -6.41 19.19 15.42
C VAL A 487 -6.62 18.98 13.92
N TYR A 488 -6.34 20.01 13.12
CA TYR A 488 -6.72 20.08 11.69
C TYR A 488 -6.23 18.91 10.82
N ASP A 489 -5.06 18.33 11.12
CA ASP A 489 -4.56 17.15 10.39
C ASP A 489 -5.40 15.88 10.64
N ARG A 490 -6.10 15.79 11.79
CA ARG A 490 -7.07 14.71 12.04
C ARG A 490 -8.42 14.99 11.38
N VAL A 491 -8.82 16.24 11.15
CA VAL A 491 -10.04 16.58 10.38
C VAL A 491 -9.93 15.99 8.97
N VAL A 492 -8.87 16.36 8.26
CA VAL A 492 -8.59 15.91 6.88
C VAL A 492 -8.39 14.39 6.85
N ASN A 493 -7.52 13.85 7.71
CA ASN A 493 -7.24 12.40 7.73
C ASN A 493 -8.49 11.55 8.00
N THR A 494 -9.39 12.00 8.87
CA THR A 494 -10.61 11.25 9.19
C THR A 494 -11.65 11.38 8.09
N SER A 495 -11.86 12.59 7.57
CA SER A 495 -12.87 12.83 6.53
C SER A 495 -12.49 12.21 5.18
N LEU A 496 -11.21 11.97 4.91
CA LEU A 496 -10.74 11.19 3.75
C LEU A 496 -11.11 9.70 3.81
N LEU A 497 -11.53 9.16 4.96
CA LEU A 497 -11.98 7.76 5.10
C LEU A 497 -13.45 7.55 4.71
N THR A 498 -14.23 8.63 4.58
CA THR A 498 -15.65 8.56 4.14
C THR A 498 -15.75 8.14 2.67
N LYS A 499 -16.84 7.46 2.31
CA LYS A 499 -17.04 6.89 0.96
C LYS A 499 -18.27 7.41 0.22
N GLN A 500 -19.28 7.85 0.96
CA GLN A 500 -20.59 8.28 0.46
C GLN A 500 -20.92 9.69 0.98
N GLU A 501 -20.73 9.94 2.28
CA GLU A 501 -20.94 11.27 2.88
C GLU A 501 -19.65 12.10 2.83
N VAL A 502 -19.33 12.65 1.67
CA VAL A 502 -18.07 13.38 1.43
C VAL A 502 -18.22 14.86 1.77
N ASP A 503 -17.55 15.31 2.83
CA ASP A 503 -17.55 16.72 3.27
C ASP A 503 -16.27 17.45 2.81
N PHE A 504 -16.40 18.36 1.85
CA PHE A 504 -15.27 19.15 1.35
C PHE A 504 -14.75 20.18 2.36
N SER A 505 -15.58 20.68 3.28
CA SER A 505 -15.16 21.60 4.35
C SER A 505 -14.26 20.93 5.40
N GLN A 506 -14.27 19.59 5.44
CA GLN A 506 -13.41 18.76 6.28
C GLN A 506 -12.18 18.25 5.53
N ARG A 507 -12.31 17.91 4.24
CA ARG A 507 -11.18 17.44 3.41
C ARG A 507 -10.22 18.56 3.00
N PHE A 508 -10.72 19.79 2.83
CA PHE A 508 -9.95 20.96 2.40
C PHE A 508 -10.11 22.12 3.39
N VAL A 509 -9.62 21.94 4.62
CA VAL A 509 -9.68 22.96 5.68
C VAL A 509 -8.75 24.15 5.40
N ALA A 510 -9.23 25.38 5.62
CA ALA A 510 -8.46 26.62 5.47
C ALA A 510 -8.34 27.43 6.80
N PRO A 511 -7.85 26.83 7.91
CA PRO A 511 -7.91 27.42 9.25
C PRO A 511 -7.06 28.68 9.46
N PHE A 512 -6.23 29.06 8.47
CA PHE A 512 -5.31 30.20 8.53
C PHE A 512 -5.57 31.21 7.40
N GLU A 513 -6.75 31.17 6.77
CA GLU A 513 -7.09 31.89 5.54
C GLU A 513 -6.65 33.36 5.55
N GLY A 514 -6.92 34.14 6.60
CA GLY A 514 -6.55 35.56 6.66
C GLY A 514 -5.05 35.80 6.48
N GLY A 515 -4.20 35.09 7.24
CA GLY A 515 -2.74 35.23 7.15
C GLY A 515 -2.13 34.60 5.88
N VAL A 516 -2.76 33.55 5.34
CA VAL A 516 -2.34 32.96 4.06
C VAL A 516 -2.69 33.89 2.89
N THR A 517 -3.89 34.47 2.91
CA THR A 517 -4.37 35.43 1.89
C THR A 517 -3.58 36.73 1.92
N GLU A 518 -3.13 37.18 3.09
CA GLU A 518 -2.21 38.34 3.20
C GLU A 518 -0.86 38.07 2.53
N LYS A 519 -0.34 36.84 2.57
CA LYS A 519 0.95 36.45 1.94
C LYS A 519 0.84 35.93 0.51
N ALA A 520 -0.38 35.78 -0.01
CA ALA A 520 -0.66 35.36 -1.39
C ALA A 520 -1.04 36.53 -2.32
N ARG A 521 -1.06 37.76 -1.79
CA ARG A 521 -1.26 39.02 -2.52
C ARG A 521 0.07 39.74 -2.73
#